data_AF-A0A1B0GND2-F1
#
_entry.id   AF-A0A1B0GND2-F1
#
_cell.length_a   1.000
_cell.length_b   1.000
_cell.length_c   1.000
_cell.angle_alpha   90.00
_cell.angle_beta   90.00
_cell.angle_gamma   90.00
#
_symmetry.space_group_name_H-M   'P 1'
#
loop_
_entity.id
_entity.type
_entity.pdbx_description
1 polymer ?
#
loop_
_entity_poly.entity_id
_entity_poly.type
_entity_poly.pdbx_seq_one_letter_code
_entity_poly.pdbx_strand_id
1 'polypeptide(L)'
;MDKAIEEAATKIEDMLLQSRVSDSGMKLEVNEKILNSCTISVLSIRVLVQKSGLVRAGSNCGCGEEYSDSQSVAHGANVLLTEANKTVSGEVKHQLNLIVTAQEIAASTTQFVVANRVKAPQGSSNFAALGTASKGVTQSTVAVVATAKDCTKRMEDSLDLDLEKLTAHQVKLMKMEL
;
A
#
# COMPACT_ATOMS: atom_id res chain seq x y z
N MET A 1 -5.28 -9.45 -15.75
CA MET A 1 -5.36 -8.57 -14.57
C MET A 1 -5.25 -9.38 -13.29
N ASP A 2 -6.03 -10.45 -13.10
CA ASP A 2 -5.88 -11.32 -11.92
C ASP A 2 -4.44 -11.83 -11.74
N LYS A 3 -3.77 -12.23 -12.83
CA LYS A 3 -2.35 -12.64 -12.80
C LYS A 3 -1.40 -11.58 -12.22
N ALA A 4 -1.58 -10.30 -12.55
CA ALA A 4 -0.72 -9.23 -12.04
C ALA A 4 -0.95 -8.97 -10.55
N ILE A 5 -2.16 -9.22 -10.05
CA ILE A 5 -2.50 -9.10 -8.63
C ILE A 5 -2.02 -10.32 -7.84
N GLU A 6 -2.01 -11.49 -8.47
CA GLU A 6 -1.49 -12.73 -7.89
C GLU A 6 0.04 -12.70 -7.81
N GLU A 7 0.72 -12.25 -8.87
CA GLU A 7 2.17 -11.97 -8.86
C GLU A 7 2.54 -10.93 -7.79
N ALA A 8 1.69 -9.91 -7.60
CA ALA A 8 1.81 -8.94 -6.53
C ALA A 8 1.69 -9.60 -5.14
N ALA A 9 0.71 -10.48 -4.93
CA ALA A 9 0.54 -11.19 -3.67
C ALA A 9 1.75 -12.09 -3.34
N THR A 10 2.24 -12.86 -4.31
CA THR A 10 3.45 -13.69 -4.15
C THR A 10 4.67 -12.86 -3.79
N LYS A 11 4.86 -11.71 -4.45
CA LYS A 11 5.95 -10.78 -4.11
C LYS A 11 5.91 -10.32 -2.66
N ILE A 12 4.73 -10.08 -2.09
CA ILE A 12 4.63 -9.66 -0.69
C ILE A 12 5.02 -10.77 0.26
N GLU A 13 4.63 -12.01 -0.05
CA GLU A 13 5.01 -13.17 0.75
C GLU A 13 6.53 -13.37 0.75
N ASP A 14 7.17 -13.24 -0.42
CA ASP A 14 8.64 -13.26 -0.53
C ASP A 14 9.30 -12.13 0.26
N MET A 15 8.77 -10.90 0.19
CA MET A 15 9.27 -9.76 0.97
C MET A 15 9.14 -9.97 2.48
N LEU A 16 8.03 -10.54 2.95
CA LEU A 16 7.82 -10.85 4.37
C LEU A 16 8.83 -11.88 4.87
N LEU A 17 9.07 -12.93 4.09
CA LEU A 17 10.09 -13.93 4.40
C LEU A 17 11.49 -13.29 4.44
N GLN A 18 11.82 -12.45 3.46
CA GLN A 18 13.12 -11.77 3.41
C GLN A 18 13.33 -10.81 4.59
N SER A 19 12.31 -10.02 4.96
CA SER A 19 12.39 -9.13 6.14
C SER A 19 12.59 -9.92 7.43
N ARG A 20 11.93 -11.07 7.60
CA ARG A 20 12.14 -11.93 8.79
C ARG A 20 13.56 -12.48 8.92
N VAL A 21 14.25 -12.65 7.79
CA VAL A 21 15.65 -13.13 7.78
C VAL A 21 16.64 -11.97 7.92
N SER A 22 16.34 -10.82 7.31
CA SER A 22 17.29 -9.71 7.15
C SER A 22 17.17 -8.63 8.22
N ASP A 23 16.00 -8.49 8.84
CA ASP A 23 15.68 -7.45 9.79
C ASP A 23 15.45 -8.02 11.20
N SER A 24 15.67 -7.19 12.23
CA SER A 24 15.41 -7.55 13.62
C SER A 24 14.96 -6.34 14.44
N GLY A 25 14.37 -6.60 15.62
CA GLY A 25 13.91 -5.55 16.53
C GLY A 25 12.83 -4.65 15.92
N MET A 26 12.92 -3.34 16.17
CA MET A 26 11.93 -2.36 15.70
C MET A 26 11.84 -2.29 14.17
N LYS A 27 12.94 -2.53 13.45
CA LYS A 27 12.94 -2.52 11.98
C LYS A 27 12.06 -3.62 11.40
N LEU A 28 12.13 -4.83 11.97
CA LEU A 28 11.28 -5.95 11.56
C LEU A 28 9.79 -5.64 11.82
N GLU A 29 9.46 -5.09 12.98
CA GLU A 29 8.07 -4.74 13.33
C GLU A 29 7.48 -3.69 12.37
N VAL A 30 8.27 -2.66 12.03
CA VAL A 30 7.91 -1.62 11.06
C VAL A 30 7.70 -2.24 9.67
N ASN A 31 8.63 -3.09 9.22
CA ASN A 31 8.57 -3.73 7.92
C ASN A 31 7.36 -4.65 7.78
N GLU A 32 7.06 -5.48 8.78
CA GLU A 32 5.86 -6.34 8.78
C GLU A 32 4.56 -5.52 8.76
N LYS A 33 4.48 -4.40 9.49
CA LYS A 33 3.31 -3.51 9.47
C LYS A 33 3.07 -2.88 8.10
N ILE A 34 4.13 -2.39 7.44
CA ILE A 34 4.06 -1.82 6.09
C ILE A 34 3.59 -2.88 5.09
N LEU A 35 4.23 -4.05 5.09
CA LEU A 35 3.90 -5.13 4.17
C LEU A 35 2.47 -5.64 4.39
N ASN A 36 2.03 -5.81 5.63
CA ASN A 36 0.65 -6.21 5.93
C ASN A 36 -0.38 -5.18 5.44
N SER A 37 -0.12 -3.89 5.65
CA SER A 37 -0.98 -2.82 5.13
C SER A 37 -1.06 -2.84 3.59
N CYS A 38 0.07 -3.09 2.92
CA CYS A 38 0.13 -3.23 1.46
C CYS A 38 -0.62 -4.48 0.98
N THR A 39 -0.55 -5.60 1.69
CA THR A 39 -1.34 -6.82 1.40
C THR A 39 -2.83 -6.51 1.40
N ILE A 40 -3.32 -5.85 2.45
CA ILE A 40 -4.74 -5.49 2.57
C ILE A 40 -5.16 -4.59 1.40
N SER A 41 -4.30 -3.65 1.00
CA SER A 41 -4.54 -2.77 -0.15
C SER A 41 -4.63 -3.55 -1.46
N VAL A 42 -3.68 -4.44 -1.75
CA VAL A 42 -3.68 -5.28 -2.97
C VAL A 42 -4.89 -6.22 -3.01
N LEU A 43 -5.26 -6.81 -1.88
CA LEU A 43 -6.45 -7.66 -1.78
C LEU A 43 -7.75 -6.88 -2.02
N SER A 44 -7.83 -5.65 -1.50
CA SER A 44 -8.99 -4.78 -1.73
C SER A 44 -9.11 -4.39 -3.20
N ILE A 45 -7.98 -4.09 -3.86
CA ILE A 45 -7.93 -3.81 -5.30
C ILE A 45 -8.36 -5.03 -6.12
N ARG A 46 -7.95 -6.24 -5.70
CA ARG A 46 -8.41 -7.50 -6.33
C ARG A 46 -9.92 -7.60 -6.34
N VAL A 47 -10.54 -7.39 -5.17
CA VAL A 47 -11.99 -7.45 -5.03
C VAL A 47 -12.67 -6.39 -5.90
N LEU A 48 -12.13 -5.16 -5.92
CA LEU A 48 -12.64 -4.09 -6.79
C LEU A 48 -12.63 -4.48 -8.27
N VAL A 49 -11.50 -5.00 -8.77
CA VAL A 49 -11.34 -5.43 -10.16
C VAL A 49 -12.31 -6.58 -10.48
N GLN A 50 -12.45 -7.56 -9.59
CA GLN A 50 -13.42 -8.66 -9.77
C GLN A 50 -14.87 -8.17 -9.83
N LYS A 51 -15.27 -7.27 -8.92
CA LYS A 51 -16.62 -6.70 -8.92
C LYS A 51 -16.90 -5.88 -10.18
N SER A 52 -15.89 -5.19 -10.72
CA SER A 52 -16.04 -4.45 -11.98
C SER A 52 -16.28 -5.38 -13.17
N GLY A 53 -15.65 -6.56 -13.18
CA GLY A 53 -15.90 -7.58 -14.20
C GLY A 53 -17.36 -8.05 -14.21
N LEU A 54 -17.99 -8.14 -13.04
CA LEU A 54 -19.41 -8.48 -12.91
C LEU A 54 -20.34 -7.36 -13.35
N VAL A 55 -19.98 -6.09 -13.09
CA VAL A 55 -20.71 -4.93 -13.62
C VAL A 55 -20.68 -4.95 -15.15
N ARG A 56 -19.52 -5.28 -15.74
CA ARG A 56 -19.34 -5.38 -17.19
C ARG A 56 -20.09 -6.55 -17.81
N ALA A 57 -20.05 -7.74 -17.21
CA ALA A 57 -20.76 -8.91 -17.72
C ALA A 57 -22.30 -8.71 -17.75
N GLY A 58 -22.83 -7.83 -16.91
CA GLY A 58 -24.24 -7.44 -16.92
C GLY A 58 -24.56 -6.22 -17.80
N SER A 59 -23.58 -5.63 -18.49
CA SER A 59 -23.76 -4.47 -19.36
C SER A 59 -23.68 -4.90 -20.83
N ASN A 60 -24.63 -4.46 -21.65
CA ASN A 60 -24.67 -4.75 -23.09
C ASN A 60 -23.69 -3.89 -23.93
N CYS A 61 -22.79 -3.12 -23.30
CA CYS A 61 -21.84 -2.24 -23.98
C CYS A 61 -20.57 -2.98 -24.41
N GLY A 62 -20.33 -3.07 -25.72
CA GLY A 62 -19.11 -3.62 -26.32
C GLY A 62 -17.99 -2.58 -26.52
N CYS A 63 -17.60 -1.86 -25.47
CA CYS A 63 -16.62 -0.77 -25.58
C CYS A 63 -15.20 -1.21 -25.19
N GLY A 64 -14.18 -0.80 -25.95
CA GLY A 64 -12.77 -1.18 -25.76
C GLY A 64 -11.95 -0.28 -24.83
N GLU A 65 -12.44 0.92 -24.49
CA GLU A 65 -11.73 1.90 -23.63
C GLU A 65 -11.65 1.48 -22.14
N GLU A 66 -12.29 0.36 -21.78
CA GLU A 66 -12.57 -0.05 -20.40
C GLU A 66 -11.45 -0.85 -19.74
N TYR A 67 -10.51 -1.34 -20.56
CA TYR A 67 -9.30 -2.02 -20.09
C TYR A 67 -8.30 -1.05 -19.47
N SER A 68 -8.31 0.22 -19.87
CA SER A 68 -7.36 1.22 -19.39
C SER A 68 -7.59 1.63 -17.93
N ASP A 69 -8.85 1.84 -17.51
CA ASP A 69 -9.12 2.33 -16.15
C ASP A 69 -8.84 1.25 -15.09
N SER A 70 -9.17 0.00 -15.37
CA SER A 70 -8.86 -1.14 -14.50
C SER A 70 -7.35 -1.44 -14.47
N GLN A 71 -6.65 -1.22 -15.59
CA GLN A 71 -5.21 -1.35 -15.70
C GLN A 71 -4.46 -0.30 -14.87
N SER A 72 -4.94 0.94 -14.80
CA SER A 72 -4.33 2.00 -13.97
C SER A 72 -4.32 1.65 -12.48
N VAL A 73 -5.45 1.13 -11.95
CA VAL A 73 -5.53 0.70 -10.55
C VAL A 73 -4.62 -0.51 -10.28
N ALA A 74 -4.59 -1.48 -11.21
CA ALA A 74 -3.72 -2.65 -11.10
C ALA A 74 -2.23 -2.30 -11.23
N HIS A 75 -1.88 -1.31 -12.05
CA HIS A 75 -0.52 -0.79 -12.17
C HIS A 75 -0.11 -0.09 -10.87
N GLY A 76 -0.98 0.77 -10.32
CA GLY A 76 -0.76 1.42 -9.02
C GLY A 76 -0.47 0.41 -7.92
N ALA A 77 -1.19 -0.72 -7.87
CA ALA A 77 -0.93 -1.81 -6.92
C ALA A 77 0.50 -2.38 -7.04
N ASN A 78 1.00 -2.58 -8.27
CA ASN A 78 2.36 -3.07 -8.50
C ASN A 78 3.43 -2.04 -8.12
N VAL A 79 3.19 -0.76 -8.42
CA VAL A 79 4.08 0.34 -8.02
C VAL A 79 4.12 0.44 -6.50
N LEU A 80 2.97 0.31 -5.81
CA LEU A 80 2.89 0.34 -4.36
C LEU A 80 3.78 -0.73 -3.73
N LEU A 81 3.74 -1.95 -4.26
CA LEU A 81 4.61 -3.02 -3.78
C LEU A 81 6.08 -2.80 -4.07
N THR A 82 6.38 -2.20 -5.23
CA THR A 82 7.75 -1.86 -5.58
C THR A 82 8.31 -0.81 -4.62
N GLU A 83 7.53 0.21 -4.27
CA GLU A 83 7.94 1.22 -3.29
C GLU A 83 7.94 0.68 -1.86
N ALA A 84 7.03 -0.23 -1.51
CA ALA A 84 7.05 -0.94 -0.23
C ALA A 84 8.33 -1.78 -0.09
N ASN A 85 8.75 -2.49 -1.15
CA ASN A 85 9.99 -3.26 -1.17
C ASN A 85 11.22 -2.39 -0.88
N LYS A 86 11.30 -1.24 -1.56
CA LYS A 86 12.40 -0.27 -1.36
C LYS A 86 12.38 0.32 0.05
N THR A 87 11.18 0.58 0.58
CA THR A 87 10.99 1.06 1.93
C THR A 87 11.50 0.04 2.97
N VAL A 88 11.12 -1.23 2.85
CA VAL A 88 11.57 -2.28 3.79
C VAL A 88 13.06 -2.58 3.68
N SER A 89 13.63 -2.41 2.48
CA SER A 89 15.08 -2.53 2.23
C SER A 89 15.91 -1.45 2.93
N GLY A 90 15.28 -0.42 3.51
CA GLY A 90 15.94 0.55 4.39
C GLY A 90 16.10 1.95 3.81
N GLU A 91 15.51 2.24 2.66
CA GLU A 91 15.59 3.57 2.08
C GLU A 91 14.41 4.45 2.53
N VAL A 92 14.65 5.32 3.52
CA VAL A 92 13.64 6.25 4.07
C VAL A 92 13.02 7.15 3.00
N LYS A 93 13.79 7.48 1.95
CA LYS A 93 13.33 8.28 0.80
C LYS A 93 12.13 7.66 0.07
N HIS A 94 11.95 6.34 0.16
CA HIS A 94 10.85 5.62 -0.50
C HIS A 94 9.55 5.62 0.30
N GLN A 95 9.56 6.03 1.58
CA GLN A 95 8.32 6.15 2.37
C GLN A 95 7.39 7.25 1.83
N LEU A 96 7.95 8.37 1.36
CA LEU A 96 7.18 9.42 0.71
C LEU A 96 6.57 8.93 -0.61
N ASN A 97 7.34 8.17 -1.40
CA ASN A 97 6.82 7.56 -2.63
C ASN A 97 5.70 6.56 -2.33
N LEU A 98 5.85 5.74 -1.29
CA LEU A 98 4.81 4.79 -0.85
C LEU A 98 3.49 5.52 -0.52
N ILE A 99 3.57 6.65 0.20
CA ILE A 99 2.42 7.49 0.52
C ILE A 99 1.78 8.05 -0.75
N VAL A 100 2.59 8.62 -1.65
CA VAL A 100 2.11 9.21 -2.91
C VAL A 100 1.42 8.14 -3.76
N THR A 101 2.04 6.98 -3.94
CA THR A 101 1.45 5.88 -4.71
C THR A 101 0.14 5.38 -4.09
N ALA A 102 0.05 5.29 -2.76
CA ALA A 102 -1.20 4.92 -2.09
C ALA A 102 -2.33 5.94 -2.35
N GLN A 103 -2.01 7.23 -2.39
CA GLN A 103 -2.97 8.29 -2.74
C GLN A 103 -3.36 8.24 -4.22
N GLU A 104 -2.41 7.98 -5.12
CA GLU A 104 -2.66 7.79 -6.56
C GLU A 104 -3.60 6.62 -6.82
N ILE A 105 -3.46 5.50 -6.09
CA ILE A 105 -4.40 4.37 -6.14
C ILE A 105 -5.80 4.82 -5.74
N ALA A 106 -5.94 5.59 -4.65
CA ALA A 106 -7.24 6.07 -4.19
C ALA A 106 -7.92 7.00 -5.22
N ALA A 107 -7.14 7.90 -5.83
CA ALA A 107 -7.61 8.78 -6.89
C ALA A 107 -8.04 7.98 -8.13
N SER A 108 -7.18 7.05 -8.59
CA SER A 108 -7.45 6.17 -9.74
C SER A 108 -8.68 5.30 -9.50
N THR A 109 -8.86 4.80 -8.27
CA THR A 109 -10.04 4.02 -7.87
C THR A 109 -11.32 4.85 -7.91
N THR A 110 -11.25 6.13 -7.52
CA THR A 110 -12.41 7.03 -7.60
C THR A 110 -12.82 7.27 -9.05
N GLN A 111 -11.85 7.56 -9.91
CA GLN A 111 -12.08 7.72 -11.36
C GLN A 111 -12.65 6.44 -11.97
N PHE A 112 -12.11 5.29 -11.58
CA PHE A 112 -12.58 3.98 -11.99
C PHE A 112 -14.05 3.73 -11.63
N VAL A 113 -14.49 4.06 -10.42
CA VAL A 113 -15.91 3.92 -10.02
C VAL A 113 -16.80 4.89 -10.78
N VAL A 114 -16.36 6.12 -11.00
CA VAL A 114 -17.12 7.10 -11.80
C VAL A 114 -17.30 6.60 -13.23
N ALA A 115 -16.24 6.06 -13.84
CA ALA A 115 -16.30 5.47 -15.18
C ALA A 115 -17.24 4.26 -15.25
N ASN A 116 -17.29 3.43 -14.20
CA ASN A 116 -18.23 2.30 -14.12
C ASN A 116 -19.67 2.74 -13.82
N ARG A 117 -19.88 3.87 -13.13
CA ARG A 117 -21.21 4.37 -12.78
C ARG A 117 -22.05 4.71 -14.00
N VAL A 118 -21.43 5.34 -15.01
CA VAL A 118 -22.12 5.74 -16.24
C VAL A 118 -22.45 4.55 -17.15
N LYS A 119 -21.90 3.37 -16.86
CA LYS A 119 -22.05 2.12 -17.64
C LYS A 119 -22.95 1.09 -16.97
N ALA A 120 -23.24 1.28 -15.69
CA ALA A 120 -24.05 0.36 -14.90
C ALA A 120 -25.54 0.70 -15.01
N PRO A 121 -26.43 -0.31 -15.10
CA PRO A 121 -27.87 -0.09 -14.99
C PRO A 121 -28.21 0.61 -13.67
N GLN A 122 -29.13 1.58 -13.71
CA GLN A 122 -29.55 2.36 -12.55
C GLN A 122 -30.07 1.41 -11.45
N GLY A 123 -29.44 1.43 -10.27
CA GLY A 123 -29.80 0.55 -9.15
C GLY A 123 -29.23 -0.87 -9.22
N SER A 124 -28.24 -1.17 -10.08
CA SER A 124 -27.66 -2.52 -10.13
C SER A 124 -26.95 -2.91 -8.82
N SER A 125 -27.25 -4.11 -8.32
CA SER A 125 -26.58 -4.71 -7.15
C SER A 125 -25.07 -4.83 -7.36
N ASN A 126 -24.65 -5.11 -8.60
CA ASN A 126 -23.24 -5.19 -8.97
C ASN A 126 -22.52 -3.84 -8.80
N PHE A 127 -23.16 -2.72 -9.16
CA PHE A 127 -22.58 -1.39 -8.96
C PHE A 127 -22.53 -1.00 -7.48
N ALA A 128 -23.54 -1.37 -6.68
CA ALA A 128 -23.50 -1.19 -5.22
C ALA A 128 -22.34 -1.98 -4.57
N ALA A 129 -22.14 -3.23 -5.03
CA ALA A 129 -21.01 -4.06 -4.60
C ALA A 129 -19.66 -3.45 -5.03
N LEU A 130 -19.56 -2.90 -6.25
CA LEU A 130 -18.38 -2.18 -6.73
C LEU A 130 -18.07 -0.95 -5.87
N GLY A 131 -19.09 -0.15 -5.55
CA GLY A 131 -18.93 1.03 -4.68
C GLY A 131 -18.48 0.66 -3.27
N THR A 132 -18.93 -0.47 -2.74
CA THR A 132 -18.46 -1.00 -1.44
C THR A 132 -17.00 -1.44 -1.52
N ALA A 133 -16.62 -2.18 -2.57
CA ALA A 133 -15.23 -2.58 -2.80
C ALA A 133 -14.29 -1.37 -2.93
N SER A 134 -14.73 -0.32 -3.63
CA SER A 134 -13.97 0.93 -3.77
C SER A 134 -13.74 1.64 -2.46
N LYS A 135 -14.76 1.71 -1.58
CA LYS A 135 -14.59 2.25 -0.22
C LYS A 135 -13.55 1.43 0.56
N GLY A 136 -13.56 0.10 0.41
CA GLY A 136 -12.53 -0.78 0.98
C GLY A 136 -11.12 -0.43 0.51
N VAL A 137 -10.93 -0.19 -0.79
CA VAL A 137 -9.65 0.28 -1.34
C VAL A 137 -9.24 1.61 -0.71
N THR A 138 -10.12 2.61 -0.69
CA THR A 138 -9.82 3.91 -0.07
C THR A 138 -9.46 3.79 1.42
N GLN A 139 -10.15 2.93 2.17
CA GLN A 139 -9.83 2.69 3.58
C GLN A 139 -8.45 2.03 3.73
N SER A 140 -8.14 1.04 2.89
CA SER A 140 -6.85 0.36 2.92
C SER A 140 -5.68 1.29 2.54
N THR A 141 -5.87 2.19 1.57
CA THR A 141 -4.82 3.16 1.21
C THR A 141 -4.60 4.20 2.30
N VAL A 142 -5.67 4.64 2.98
CA VAL A 142 -5.53 5.49 4.19
C VAL A 142 -4.76 4.76 5.28
N ALA A 143 -5.01 3.46 5.49
CA ALA A 143 -4.26 2.65 6.44
C ALA A 143 -2.77 2.54 6.05
N VAL A 144 -2.45 2.33 4.76
CA VAL A 144 -1.06 2.33 4.27
C VAL A 144 -0.37 3.66 4.54
N VAL A 145 -1.04 4.79 4.27
CA VAL A 145 -0.48 6.13 4.53
C VAL A 145 -0.25 6.35 6.03
N ALA A 146 -1.20 5.95 6.87
CA ALA A 146 -1.08 6.05 8.32
C ALA A 146 0.09 5.21 8.84
N THR A 147 0.18 3.94 8.40
CA THR A 147 1.28 3.05 8.74
C THR A 147 2.62 3.60 8.27
N ALA A 148 2.72 4.08 7.02
CA ALA A 148 3.95 4.64 6.49
C ALA A 148 4.43 5.84 7.33
N LYS A 149 3.54 6.78 7.68
CA LYS A 149 3.86 7.93 8.53
C LYS A 149 4.26 7.54 9.95
N ASP A 150 3.52 6.61 10.56
CA ASP A 150 3.82 6.10 11.91
C ASP A 150 5.18 5.38 11.93
N CYS A 151 5.52 4.68 10.86
CA CYS A 151 6.82 4.03 10.69
C CYS A 151 7.96 5.04 10.50
N THR A 152 7.76 6.10 9.69
CA THR A 152 8.73 7.21 9.57
C THR A 152 9.05 7.78 10.94
N LYS A 153 8.00 8.14 11.69
CA LYS A 153 8.15 8.75 13.00
C LYS A 153 8.86 7.84 14.00
N ARG A 154 8.51 6.55 14.05
CA ARG A 154 9.19 5.59 14.94
C ARG A 154 10.66 5.42 14.61
N MET A 155 11.03 5.49 13.32
CA MET A 155 12.43 5.42 12.92
C MET A 155 13.19 6.69 13.31
N GLU A 156 12.58 7.87 13.13
CA GLU A 156 13.15 9.16 13.55
C GLU A 156 13.34 9.21 15.08
N ASP A 157 12.31 8.87 15.85
CA ASP A 157 12.35 8.83 17.32
C ASP A 157 13.44 7.87 17.84
N SER A 158 13.66 6.74 17.14
CA SER A 158 14.72 5.78 17.49
C SER A 158 16.12 6.35 17.22
N LEU A 159 16.31 7.12 16.15
CA LEU A 159 17.59 7.75 15.84
C LEU A 159 17.95 8.83 16.87
N ASP A 160 16.96 9.64 17.27
CA ASP A 160 17.15 10.67 18.30
C ASP A 160 17.54 10.06 19.66
N LEU A 161 16.87 8.98 20.08
CA LEU A 161 17.20 8.27 21.32
C LEU A 161 18.63 7.70 21.33
N ASP A 162 19.15 7.24 20.19
CA ASP A 162 20.51 6.71 20.11
C ASP A 162 21.57 7.84 20.09
N LEU A 163 21.25 9.02 19.54
CA LEU A 163 22.10 10.22 19.65
C LEU A 163 22.17 10.74 21.10
N GLU A 164 21.06 10.72 21.83
CA GLU A 164 21.02 11.07 23.27
C GLU A 164 21.84 10.09 24.13
N LYS A 165 21.82 8.79 23.82
CA LYS A 165 22.65 7.80 24.52
C LYS A 165 24.15 7.99 24.25
N LEU A 166 24.52 8.31 23.00
CA LEU A 166 25.92 8.58 22.63
C LEU A 166 26.47 9.81 23.37
N THR A 167 25.66 10.89 23.46
CA THR A 167 26.05 12.10 24.20
C THR A 167 26.12 11.87 25.71
N ALA A 168 25.18 11.13 26.31
CA ALA A 168 25.23 10.79 27.73
C ALA A 168 26.43 9.88 28.10
N HIS A 169 26.79 8.93 27.23
CA HIS A 169 27.92 8.03 27.48
C HIS A 169 29.28 8.74 27.35
N GLN A 170 29.42 9.67 26.40
CA GLN A 170 30.64 10.49 26.29
C GLN A 170 30.77 11.50 27.44
N VAL A 171 29.66 12.07 27.92
CA VAL A 171 29.67 12.97 29.10
C VAL A 171 30.05 12.24 30.39
N LYS A 172 29.73 10.95 30.54
CA LYS A 172 30.13 10.16 31.73
C LYS A 172 31.61 9.76 31.72
N LEU A 173 32.19 9.48 30.55
CA LEU A 173 33.63 9.19 30.43
C LEU A 173 34.48 10.43 30.70
N MET A 174 34.04 11.63 30.29
CA MET A 174 34.73 12.88 30.61
C MET A 174 34.66 13.29 32.09
N LYS A 175 33.82 12.66 32.91
CA LYS A 175 33.73 12.90 34.36
C LYS A 175 34.48 11.87 35.21
N MET A 176 35.05 10.83 34.61
CA MET A 176 35.85 9.80 35.30
C MET A 176 37.36 9.94 35.04
N GLU A 177 37.79 10.86 34.18
CA GLU A 177 39.20 11.23 33.96
C GLU A 177 39.56 12.60 34.56
N LEU A 178 38.85 13.04 35.61
CA LEU A 178 39.22 14.20 36.42
C LEU A 178 39.32 13.83 37.91
#